data_AF-A0A8S3HCI5-F1
#
_entry.id   AF-A0A8S3HCI5-F1
#
_cell.length_a   1.000
_cell.length_b   1.000
_cell.length_c   1.000
_cell.angle_alpha   90.00
_cell.angle_beta   90.00
_cell.angle_gamma   90.00
#
_symmetry.space_group_name_H-M   'P 1'
#
loop_
_entity.id
_entity.type
_entity.pdbx_description
1 polymer ?
#
loop_
_entity_poly.entity_id
_entity_poly.type
_entity_poly.pdbx_seq_one_letter_code
_entity_poly.pdbx_strand_id
1 'polypeptide(L)'
;AECTRFLNTLMCYVCLPLQYDFYRSERLHVCLSYCDRMYKACATALMKGISVGKLYANGHEFCLSRRFEINDIDNSSLCFSDDDLVMQTKQQIKISDNNMSSTNIERPNFFKLFIVICLAAMLSFILC
;
A
#
# COMPACT_ATOMS: atom_id res chain seq x y z
N ALA A 1 17.30 -9.22 2.40
CA ALA A 1 16.55 -8.59 3.50
C ALA A 1 15.96 -7.24 3.09
N GLU A 2 16.76 -6.34 2.52
CA GLU A 2 16.31 -4.98 2.18
C GLU A 2 15.19 -4.94 1.12
N CYS A 3 15.30 -5.70 0.03
CA CYS A 3 14.23 -5.81 -0.98
C CYS A 3 12.87 -6.18 -0.36
N THR A 4 12.87 -7.21 0.50
CA THR A 4 11.66 -7.66 1.21
C THR A 4 11.08 -6.56 2.09
N ARG A 5 11.93 -5.72 2.71
CA ARG A 5 11.47 -4.59 3.51
C ARG A 5 10.69 -3.59 2.65
N PHE A 6 11.23 -3.18 1.51
CA PHE A 6 10.54 -2.29 0.56
C PHE A 6 9.21 -2.89 0.10
N LEU A 7 9.21 -4.15 -0.31
CA LEU A 7 7.98 -4.84 -0.75
C LEU A 7 6.93 -4.93 0.35
N ASN A 8 7.33 -5.27 1.58
CA ASN A 8 6.41 -5.35 2.72
C ASN A 8 5.84 -3.97 3.07
N THR A 9 6.66 -2.92 2.99
CA THR A 9 6.19 -1.55 3.17
C THR A 9 5.07 -1.20 2.17
N LEU A 10 5.21 -1.61 0.90
CA LEU A 10 4.16 -1.45 -0.12
C LEU A 10 2.94 -2.36 0.08
N MET A 11 2.99 -3.38 0.93
CA MET A 11 1.78 -4.12 1.31
C MET A 11 0.97 -3.35 2.36
N CYS A 12 1.61 -2.45 3.10
CA CYS A 12 1.04 -1.78 4.25
C CYS A 12 0.55 -0.35 3.98
N TYR A 13 0.68 0.18 2.75
CA TYR A 13 0.26 1.56 2.46
C TYR A 13 -1.24 1.80 2.74
N VAL A 14 -2.06 0.75 2.59
CA VAL A 14 -3.50 0.75 2.87
C VAL A 14 -3.85 0.88 4.37
N CYS A 15 -2.85 0.75 5.23
CA CYS A 15 -3.01 0.90 6.67
C CYS A 15 -2.63 2.32 7.14
N LEU A 16 -2.20 3.21 6.24
CA LEU A 16 -1.71 4.52 6.63
C LEU A 16 -2.86 5.51 6.82
N PRO A 17 -2.90 6.26 7.95
CA PRO A 17 -3.95 7.22 8.26
C PRO A 17 -4.16 8.30 7.19
N LEU A 18 -3.12 8.62 6.41
CA LEU A 18 -3.16 9.61 5.33
C LEU A 18 -3.05 8.96 3.94
N GLN A 19 -3.55 7.73 3.77
CA GLN A 19 -3.46 7.05 2.47
C GLN A 19 -4.13 7.81 1.32
N TYR A 20 -5.11 8.67 1.61
CA TYR A 20 -5.86 9.44 0.61
C TYR A 20 -4.97 10.44 -0.15
N ASP A 21 -3.83 10.82 0.42
CA ASP A 21 -2.87 11.76 -0.19
C ASP A 21 -2.19 11.13 -1.42
N PHE A 22 -1.90 9.83 -1.37
CA PHE A 22 -1.12 9.12 -2.39
C PHE A 22 -1.85 7.94 -3.04
N TYR A 23 -2.99 7.50 -2.51
CA TYR A 23 -3.82 6.46 -3.14
C TYR A 23 -5.10 7.09 -3.71
N ARG A 24 -5.15 7.20 -5.04
CA ARG A 24 -6.26 7.84 -5.78
C ARG A 24 -6.44 7.18 -7.14
N SER A 25 -7.63 7.28 -7.72
CA SER A 25 -7.96 6.65 -9.01
C SER A 25 -7.60 5.16 -9.06
N GLU A 26 -7.82 4.45 -7.95
CA GLU A 26 -7.50 3.02 -7.78
C GLU A 26 -6.02 2.66 -7.97
N ARG A 27 -5.13 3.66 -7.82
CA ARG A 27 -3.69 3.49 -7.99
C ARG A 27 -2.91 4.14 -6.87
N LEU A 28 -1.81 3.50 -6.52
CA LEU A 28 -0.81 4.06 -5.63
C LEU A 28 0.11 4.98 -6.42
N HIS A 29 0.20 6.24 -6.01
CA HIS A 29 1.21 7.19 -6.46
C HIS A 29 2.45 7.05 -5.60
N VAL A 30 3.58 6.71 -6.19
CA VAL A 30 4.84 6.45 -5.50
C VAL A 30 5.88 7.47 -5.96
N CYS A 31 6.69 7.96 -5.03
CA CYS A 31 7.75 8.89 -5.39
C CYS A 31 8.86 8.16 -6.15
N LEU A 32 9.44 8.79 -7.18
CA LEU A 32 10.48 8.17 -8.01
C LEU A 32 11.69 7.71 -7.18
N SER A 33 12.12 8.49 -6.19
CA SER A 33 13.23 8.09 -5.31
C SER A 33 12.96 6.80 -4.55
N TYR A 34 11.72 6.55 -4.13
CA TYR A 34 11.35 5.29 -3.48
C TYR A 34 11.49 4.12 -4.45
N CYS A 35 11.03 4.31 -5.69
CA CYS A 35 11.16 3.32 -6.76
C CYS A 35 12.63 2.97 -7.04
N ASP A 36 13.51 3.97 -7.11
CA ASP A 36 14.94 3.76 -7.34
C ASP A 36 15.63 3.04 -6.17
N ARG A 37 15.31 3.41 -4.91
CA ARG A 37 15.81 2.69 -3.73
C ARG A 37 15.34 1.24 -3.71
N MET A 38 14.04 1.02 -3.95
CA MET A 38 13.46 -0.32 -4.00
C MET A 38 14.10 -1.16 -5.12
N TYR A 39 14.28 -0.60 -6.31
CA TYR A 39 14.93 -1.31 -7.42
C TYR A 39 16.36 -1.67 -7.08
N LYS A 40 17.15 -0.73 -6.56
CA LYS A 40 18.53 -0.99 -6.15
C LYS A 40 18.62 -2.11 -5.12
N ALA A 41 17.72 -2.13 -4.14
CA ALA A 41 17.64 -3.18 -3.13
C ALA A 41 17.22 -4.54 -3.73
N CYS A 42 16.41 -4.54 -4.79
CA CYS A 42 15.84 -5.74 -5.40
C CYS A 42 16.56 -6.24 -6.66
N ALA A 43 17.51 -5.49 -7.24
CA ALA A 43 18.07 -5.76 -8.57
C ALA A 43 18.65 -7.18 -8.73
N THR A 44 19.24 -7.74 -7.67
CA THR A 44 19.80 -9.09 -7.65
C THR A 44 18.80 -10.17 -7.27
N ALA A 45 17.60 -9.81 -6.80
CA ALA A 45 16.55 -10.76 -6.45
C ALA A 45 15.96 -11.40 -7.70
N LEU A 46 15.56 -12.67 -7.58
CA LEU A 46 14.94 -13.42 -8.68
C LEU A 46 13.43 -13.21 -8.68
N MET A 47 12.90 -12.85 -9.85
CA MET A 47 11.48 -12.79 -10.15
C MET A 47 11.21 -13.72 -11.33
N LYS A 48 10.38 -14.75 -11.12
CA LYS A 48 10.12 -15.81 -12.12
C LYS A 48 11.41 -16.44 -12.69
N GLY A 49 12.43 -16.61 -11.85
CA GLY A 49 13.72 -17.19 -12.24
C GLY A 49 14.70 -16.23 -12.93
N ILE A 50 14.33 -14.98 -13.20
CA ILE A 50 15.20 -13.96 -13.81
C ILE A 50 15.48 -12.86 -12.78
N SER A 51 16.71 -12.37 -12.69
CA SER A 51 17.03 -11.26 -11.78
C SER A 51 16.27 -9.99 -12.18
N VAL A 52 15.74 -9.26 -11.21
CA VAL A 52 15.00 -8.00 -11.42
C VAL A 52 15.78 -7.01 -12.28
N GLY A 53 17.09 -6.84 -12.04
CA GLY A 53 17.94 -5.94 -12.82
C GLY A 53 18.23 -6.38 -14.26
N LYS A 54 17.80 -7.59 -14.65
CA LYS A 54 17.75 -8.02 -16.07
C LYS A 54 16.39 -7.78 -16.70
N LEU A 55 15.34 -7.69 -15.90
CA LEU A 55 13.97 -7.47 -16.36
C LEU A 55 13.65 -5.98 -16.54
N TYR A 56 14.26 -5.12 -15.73
CA TYR A 56 14.01 -3.68 -15.71
C TYR A 56 15.31 -2.92 -15.64
N ALA A 57 15.40 -1.78 -16.33
CA ALA A 57 16.61 -0.97 -16.38
C ALA A 57 16.82 -0.10 -15.13
N ASN A 58 15.73 0.36 -14.50
CA ASN A 58 15.75 1.34 -13.42
C ASN A 58 14.52 1.22 -12.49
N GLY A 59 14.48 2.04 -11.44
CA GLY A 59 13.36 2.07 -10.49
C GLY A 59 12.04 2.47 -11.11
N HIS A 60 12.07 3.42 -12.04
CA HIS A 60 10.88 3.87 -12.76
C HIS A 60 10.17 2.72 -13.48
N GLU A 61 10.88 1.97 -14.34
CA GLU A 61 10.33 0.78 -15.02
C GLU A 61 9.86 -0.28 -14.02
N PHE A 62 10.62 -0.49 -12.96
CA PHE A 62 10.29 -1.47 -11.94
C PHE A 62 8.99 -1.13 -11.20
N CYS A 63 8.72 0.14 -10.90
CA CYS A 63 7.47 0.58 -10.31
C CYS A 63 6.30 0.55 -11.30
N LEU A 64 6.51 0.96 -12.55
CA LEU A 64 5.46 0.87 -13.58
C LEU A 64 4.98 -0.59 -13.79
N SER A 65 5.90 -1.56 -13.73
CA SER A 65 5.55 -2.98 -13.84
C SER A 65 4.57 -3.47 -12.75
N ARG A 66 4.49 -2.76 -11.62
CA ARG A 66 3.57 -3.02 -10.51
C ARG A 66 2.27 -2.21 -10.59
N ARG A 67 2.06 -1.48 -11.69
CA ARG A 67 0.88 -0.63 -11.94
C ARG A 67 0.76 0.57 -11.00
N PHE A 68 1.88 1.03 -10.45
CA PHE A 68 1.93 2.28 -9.71
C PHE A 68 1.95 3.47 -10.66
N GLU A 69 1.38 4.58 -10.22
CA GLU A 69 1.64 5.89 -10.82
C GLU A 69 2.89 6.47 -10.18
N ILE A 70 3.74 7.14 -10.95
CA ILE A 70 5.01 7.65 -10.45
C ILE A 70 4.96 9.18 -10.46
N ASN A 71 5.36 9.78 -9.34
CA ASN A 71 5.59 11.22 -9.26
C ASN A 71 7.11 11.46 -9.25
N ASP A 72 7.59 12.25 -10.21
CA ASP A 72 9.01 12.63 -10.30
C ASP A 72 9.43 13.63 -9.21
N ILE A 73 8.46 14.24 -8.52
CA ILE A 73 8.69 15.24 -7.46
C ILE A 73 8.59 14.56 -6.10
N ASP A 74 9.76 14.20 -5.54
CA ASP A 74 9.89 13.47 -4.27
C ASP A 74 9.43 14.24 -3.02
N ASN A 75 9.28 15.57 -3.10
CA ASN A 75 8.88 16.43 -1.97
C ASN A 75 7.39 16.79 -1.98
N SER A 76 6.57 16.09 -2.76
CA SER A 76 5.13 16.32 -2.75
C SER A 76 4.46 15.46 -1.68
N SER A 77 3.52 16.03 -0.92
CA SER A 77 2.55 15.24 -0.14
C SER A 77 1.59 14.43 -1.02
N LEU A 78 1.93 14.21 -2.31
CA LEU A 78 1.06 13.60 -3.32
C LEU A 78 1.54 12.20 -3.72
N CYS A 79 2.66 11.74 -3.18
CA CYS A 79 3.23 10.42 -3.45
C CYS A 79 3.72 9.77 -2.17
N PHE A 80 3.77 8.44 -2.20
CA PHE A 80 4.18 7.59 -1.10
C PHE A 80 5.71 7.43 -1.04
N SER A 81 6.28 7.59 0.16
CA SER A 81 7.66 7.19 0.53
C SER A 81 7.69 6.49 1.89
N ASP A 82 8.72 5.67 2.17
CA ASP A 82 8.89 5.04 3.49
C ASP A 82 9.27 6.04 4.61
N ASP A 83 9.66 7.26 4.26
CA ASP A 83 9.86 8.36 5.22
C ASP A 83 8.53 8.75 5.91
N ASP A 84 7.40 8.57 5.23
CA ASP A 84 6.07 8.89 5.76
C ASP A 84 5.69 7.98 6.93
N LEU A 85 6.17 6.73 6.93
CA LEU A 85 5.98 5.77 8.03
C LEU A 85 6.69 6.23 9.31
N VAL A 86 7.89 6.81 9.17
CA VAL A 86 8.70 7.28 10.31
C VAL A 86 8.06 8.53 10.94
N MET A 87 7.50 9.41 10.11
CA MET A 87 6.80 10.61 10.55
C MET A 87 5.50 10.29 11.31
N GLN A 88 4.70 9.34 10.79
CA GLN A 88 3.42 8.98 11.40
C GLN A 88 3.58 8.17 12.69
N THR A 89 4.63 7.33 12.78
CA THR A 89 4.95 6.64 14.04
C THR A 89 5.31 7.63 15.16
N LYS A 90 6.02 8.72 14.84
CA LYS A 90 6.31 9.79 15.82
C LYS A 90 5.04 10.54 16.25
N GLN A 91 4.05 10.68 15.38
CA GLN A 91 2.81 11.37 15.69
C GLN A 91 1.88 10.51 16.56
N GLN A 92 1.85 9.19 16.34
CA GLN A 92 1.19 8.23 17.23
C GLN A 92 1.82 8.21 18.63
N ILE A 93 3.16 8.33 18.73
CA ILE A 93 3.84 8.42 20.04
C ILE A 93 3.50 9.74 20.75
N LYS A 94 3.37 10.87 20.03
CA LYS A 94 2.96 12.15 20.63
C LYS A 94 1.49 12.19 21.09
N ILE A 95 0.61 11.39 20.48
CA ILE A 95 -0.81 11.30 20.88
C ILE A 95 -0.98 10.32 22.05
N SER A 96 -0.12 9.29 22.16
CA SER A 96 -0.21 8.27 23.19
C SER A 96 0.09 8.76 24.62
N ASP A 97 0.68 9.94 24.80
CA ASP A 97 0.90 10.51 26.13
C ASP A 97 -0.34 11.22 26.71
N ASN A 98 -1.38 11.46 25.90
CA ASN A 98 -2.58 12.18 26.35
C ASN A 98 -3.84 11.63 25.66
N ASN A 99 -4.19 10.36 25.86
CA ASN A 99 -5.58 9.86 25.99
C ASN A 99 -5.66 8.36 25.70
N MET A 100 -5.55 7.58 26.78
CA MET A 100 -6.07 6.22 26.84
C MET A 100 -7.60 6.29 26.69
N SER A 101 -8.13 5.93 25.52
CA SER A 101 -9.48 5.39 25.42
C SER A 101 -9.58 4.46 24.22
N SER A 102 -9.31 3.19 24.48
CA SER A 102 -9.61 2.09 23.56
C SER A 102 -11.12 2.03 23.34
N THR A 103 -11.60 2.56 22.21
CA THR A 103 -12.92 2.18 21.70
C THR A 103 -12.76 0.89 20.91
N ASN A 104 -13.34 -0.18 21.43
CA ASN A 104 -13.41 -1.49 20.78
C ASN A 104 -14.15 -1.34 19.45
N ILE A 105 -13.43 -1.32 18.34
CA ILE A 105 -14.00 -1.48 17.01
C ILE A 105 -14.24 -2.99 16.83
N GLU A 106 -15.47 -3.44 17.11
CA GLU A 106 -15.93 -4.76 16.68
C GLU A 106 -15.84 -4.84 15.16
N ARG A 107 -14.92 -5.67 14.65
CA ARG A 107 -14.88 -5.98 13.21
C ARG A 107 -16.22 -6.61 12.82
N PRO A 108 -16.94 -6.07 11.82
CA PRO A 108 -18.09 -6.75 11.28
C PRO A 108 -17.63 -8.09 10.69
N ASN A 109 -18.25 -9.16 11.18
CA ASN A 109 -17.94 -10.52 10.81
C ASN A 109 -18.20 -10.69 9.30
N PHE A 110 -17.13 -10.73 8.50
CA PHE A 110 -17.16 -10.78 7.02
C PHE A 110 -18.12 -11.87 6.51
N PHE A 111 -18.23 -12.98 7.23
CA PHE A 111 -19.15 -14.07 6.94
C PHE A 111 -20.63 -13.65 6.91
N LYS A 112 -21.06 -12.71 7.77
CA LYS A 112 -22.44 -12.21 7.77
C LYS A 112 -22.73 -11.36 6.53
N LEU A 113 -21.76 -10.61 6.04
CA LEU A 113 -21.93 -9.78 4.84
C LEU A 113 -22.13 -10.63 3.59
N PHE A 114 -21.39 -11.74 3.47
CA PHE A 114 -21.58 -12.69 2.37
C PHE A 114 -22.95 -13.34 2.38
N ILE A 115 -23.46 -13.74 3.55
CA ILE A 115 -24.78 -14.36 3.66
C ILE A 115 -25.89 -13.39 3.20
N VAL A 116 -25.81 -12.11 3.61
CA VAL A 116 -26.80 -11.10 3.20
C VAL A 116 -26.77 -10.86 1.69
N ILE A 117 -25.58 -10.75 1.09
CA ILE A 117 -25.43 -10.56 -0.36
C ILE A 117 -25.97 -11.79 -1.11
N CYS A 118 -25.64 -13.00 -0.66
CA CYS A 118 -26.13 -14.23 -1.27
C CYS A 118 -27.67 -14.37 -1.17
N LEU A 119 -28.26 -14.06 -0.01
CA LEU A 119 -29.71 -14.12 0.16
C LEU A 119 -30.44 -13.07 -0.70
N ALA A 120 -29.90 -11.85 -0.79
CA ALA A 120 -30.45 -10.81 -1.65
C ALA A 120 -30.37 -11.19 -3.14
N ALA A 121 -29.27 -11.78 -3.58
CA ALA A 121 -29.13 -12.29 -4.95
C ALA A 121 -30.15 -13.39 -5.23
N MET A 122 -30.33 -14.35 -4.32
CA MET A 122 -31.28 -15.46 -4.48
C MET A 122 -32.74 -14.98 -4.55
N LEU A 123 -33.12 -13.95 -3.78
CA LEU A 123 -34.45 -13.34 -3.85
C LEU A 123 -34.70 -12.64 -5.19
N SER A 124 -33.68 -12.02 -5.78
CA SER A 124 -33.77 -11.39 -7.11
C SER A 124 -33.97 -12.42 -8.24
N PHE A 125 -33.53 -13.66 -8.06
CA PHE A 125 -33.74 -14.75 -9.02
C PHE A 125 -35.13 -15.42 -8.90
N ILE A 126 -35.82 -15.27 -7.77
CA ILE A 126 -37.15 -15.87 -7.54
C ILE A 126 -38.29 -14.94 -8.02
N LEU A 127 -38.03 -13.64 -8.20
CA LEU A 127 -38.99 -12.66 -8.71
C LEU A 127 -38.94 -12.43 -10.24
N CYS A 128 -38.23 -13.26 -10.99
CA CYS A 128 -38.25 -13.32 -12.46
C CYS A 128 -38.90 -14.63 -12.94
#